data_AF-A0A517QTK6-F1
#
_entry.id   AF-A0A517QTK6-F1
#
_cell.length_a   1.000
_cell.length_b   1.000
_cell.length_c   1.000
_cell.angle_alpha   90.00
_cell.angle_beta   90.00
_cell.angle_gamma   90.00
#
_symmetry.space_group_name_H-M   'P 1'
#
loop_
_entity.id
_entity.type
_entity.pdbx_description
1 polymer ?
#
loop_
_entity_poly.entity_id
_entity_poly.type
_entity_poly.pdbx_seq_one_letter_code
_entity_poly.pdbx_strand_id
1 'polypeptide(L)'
;MKLDLSKDKEKIRKYILNRIKDYSVYVNDGPGEDDAPIQAIMLGFYAEQGGYIYLVFDTRPGKNLDGNWTLHIDEPNMLHFPRWCDFYEKACDGKTVTLILDDGTVKKLDGTVNKLALRSGDEDALDVYFAEMLKALMCELKEDGTLAKLPLRKDAYFMIEEFDGRYFWPEIRSVRSKGRILK
;
A
#
# COMPACT_ATOMS: atom_id res chain seq x y z
N MET A 1 -22.25 -3.21 8.59
CA MET A 1 -21.70 -2.52 7.40
C MET A 1 -20.97 -3.53 6.51
N LYS A 2 -20.88 -3.32 5.20
CA LYS A 2 -20.15 -4.20 4.27
C LYS A 2 -19.05 -3.42 3.53
N LEU A 3 -17.83 -3.95 3.50
CA LEU A 3 -16.71 -3.47 2.70
C LEU A 3 -16.22 -4.58 1.77
N ASP A 4 -15.80 -4.23 0.55
CA ASP A 4 -15.45 -5.18 -0.50
C ASP A 4 -14.08 -4.84 -1.08
N LEU A 5 -13.05 -5.50 -0.56
CA LEU A 5 -11.66 -5.23 -0.91
C LEU A 5 -11.32 -5.70 -2.33
N SER A 6 -12.08 -6.63 -2.91
CA SER A 6 -11.87 -7.03 -4.31
C SER A 6 -12.09 -5.85 -5.27
N LYS A 7 -13.15 -5.06 -5.03
CA LYS A 7 -13.45 -3.85 -5.81
C LYS A 7 -12.44 -2.73 -5.55
N ASP A 8 -12.01 -2.60 -4.31
CA ASP A 8 -10.99 -1.62 -3.96
C ASP A 8 -9.65 -1.99 -4.62
N LYS A 9 -9.25 -3.27 -4.60
CA LYS A 9 -8.07 -3.79 -5.32
C LYS A 9 -8.11 -3.46 -6.81
N GLU A 10 -9.26 -3.64 -7.47
CA GLU A 10 -9.42 -3.26 -8.89
C GLU A 10 -9.21 -1.76 -9.13
N LYS A 11 -9.76 -0.92 -8.24
CA LYS A 11 -9.60 0.54 -8.32
C LYS A 11 -8.13 0.94 -8.12
N ILE A 12 -7.47 0.35 -7.12
CA ILE A 12 -6.04 0.60 -6.82
C ILE A 12 -5.17 0.14 -7.98
N ARG A 13 -5.45 -1.04 -8.55
CA ARG A 13 -4.75 -1.55 -9.73
C ARG A 13 -4.82 -0.56 -10.89
N LYS A 14 -6.01 -0.04 -11.21
CA LYS A 14 -6.19 0.98 -12.27
C LYS A 14 -5.38 2.24 -11.99
N TYR A 15 -5.39 2.72 -10.74
CA TYR A 15 -4.59 3.86 -10.32
C TYR A 15 -3.08 3.63 -10.51
N ILE A 16 -2.55 2.50 -10.02
CA ILE A 16 -1.14 2.15 -10.18
C ILE A 16 -0.77 2.02 -11.67
N LEU A 17 -1.60 1.37 -12.47
CA LEU A 17 -1.36 1.24 -13.92
C LEU A 17 -1.30 2.59 -14.63
N ASN A 18 -2.18 3.52 -14.28
CA ASN A 18 -2.14 4.88 -14.81
C ASN A 18 -0.86 5.61 -14.37
N ARG A 19 -0.50 5.53 -13.09
CA ARG A 19 0.74 6.11 -12.55
C ARG A 19 1.99 5.57 -13.24
N ILE A 20 2.03 4.27 -13.55
CA ILE A 20 3.14 3.66 -14.29
C ILE A 20 3.17 4.12 -15.74
N LYS A 21 2.01 4.11 -16.41
CA LYS A 21 1.88 4.53 -17.81
C LYS A 21 2.30 5.99 -17.99
N ASP A 22 1.87 6.84 -17.08
CA ASP A 22 2.04 8.28 -17.19
C ASP A 22 3.39 8.75 -16.61
N TYR A 23 4.17 7.88 -15.96
CA TYR A 23 5.45 8.23 -15.32
C TYR A 23 6.39 9.02 -16.25
N SER A 24 6.43 8.70 -17.54
CA SER A 24 7.32 9.38 -18.49
C SER A 24 6.88 10.80 -18.88
N VAL A 25 5.70 11.25 -18.46
CA VAL A 25 5.10 12.51 -18.91
C VAL A 25 4.80 13.52 -17.79
N TYR A 26 4.91 13.14 -16.52
CA TYR A 26 4.67 14.05 -15.39
C TYR A 26 5.91 14.16 -14.49
N VAL A 27 6.00 15.25 -13.74
CA VAL A 27 7.08 15.48 -12.76
C VAL A 27 6.84 14.60 -11.54
N ASN A 28 7.75 13.66 -11.27
CA ASN A 28 7.68 12.80 -10.10
C ASN A 28 7.71 13.62 -8.81
N ASP A 29 6.54 13.74 -8.18
CA ASP A 29 6.42 14.28 -6.82
C ASP A 29 6.81 13.20 -5.81
N GLY A 30 8.11 12.94 -5.73
CA GLY A 30 8.67 12.01 -4.77
C GLY A 30 10.09 12.44 -4.38
N PRO A 31 10.68 11.80 -3.38
CA PRO A 31 12.02 12.15 -2.98
C PRO A 31 13.04 11.88 -4.10
N GLY A 32 13.94 12.84 -4.32
CA GLY A 32 15.03 12.72 -5.29
C GLY A 32 14.80 13.55 -6.55
N GLU A 33 15.55 13.21 -7.60
CA GLU A 33 15.50 13.90 -8.89
C GLU A 33 14.56 13.16 -9.85
N ASP A 34 13.86 13.90 -10.70
CA ASP A 34 12.83 13.39 -11.62
C ASP A 34 13.40 12.47 -12.72
N ASP A 35 14.58 12.80 -13.23
CA ASP A 35 15.28 12.04 -14.27
C ASP A 35 16.05 10.83 -13.73
N ALA A 36 16.19 10.71 -12.41
CA ALA A 36 16.90 9.62 -11.78
C ALA A 36 16.06 8.34 -11.78
N PRO A 37 16.70 7.17 -11.98
CA PRO A 37 15.98 5.91 -11.94
C PRO A 37 15.44 5.59 -10.54
N ILE A 38 14.24 5.02 -10.49
CA ILE A 38 13.52 4.71 -9.25
C ILE A 38 14.28 3.64 -8.45
N GLN A 39 14.54 3.95 -7.18
CA GLN A 39 15.16 3.06 -6.20
C GLN A 39 14.12 2.31 -5.37
N ALA A 40 13.05 3.01 -4.97
CA ALA A 40 12.01 2.43 -4.12
C ALA A 40 10.62 2.85 -4.60
N ILE A 41 9.70 1.89 -4.58
CA ILE A 41 8.27 2.13 -4.76
C ILE A 41 7.59 1.94 -3.40
N MET A 42 7.01 3.00 -2.87
CA MET A 42 6.27 2.98 -1.61
C MET A 42 4.79 2.93 -1.89
N LEU A 43 4.12 1.86 -1.49
CA LEU A 43 2.67 1.81 -1.48
C LEU A 43 2.21 1.70 -0.03
N GLY A 44 1.78 2.80 0.56
CA GLY A 44 1.24 2.72 1.91
C GLY A 44 -0.21 3.14 2.01
N PHE A 45 -0.75 3.04 3.21
CA PHE A 45 -2.16 3.25 3.45
C PHE A 45 -2.43 3.80 4.85
N TYR A 46 -3.57 4.48 4.99
CA TYR A 46 -4.10 4.84 6.29
C TYR A 46 -5.60 4.58 6.30
N ALA A 47 -6.01 3.45 6.84
CA ALA A 47 -7.40 3.00 6.76
C ALA A 47 -8.28 3.53 7.92
N GLU A 48 -7.70 3.74 9.10
CA GLU A 48 -8.45 4.08 10.32
C GLU A 48 -9.07 5.48 10.25
N GLN A 49 -8.26 6.51 9.96
CA GLN A 49 -8.72 7.91 10.00
C GLN A 49 -8.73 8.58 8.62
N GLY A 50 -7.76 8.25 7.76
CA GLY A 50 -7.59 8.91 6.46
C GLY A 50 -8.41 8.30 5.32
N GLY A 51 -8.54 6.97 5.33
CA GLY A 51 -9.22 6.22 4.28
C GLY A 51 -8.58 6.47 2.94
N TYR A 52 -7.28 6.23 2.82
CA TYR A 52 -6.55 6.41 1.56
C TYR A 52 -5.39 5.41 1.43
N ILE A 53 -4.90 5.28 0.19
CA ILE A 53 -3.57 4.74 -0.10
C ILE A 53 -2.72 5.84 -0.71
N TYR A 54 -1.40 5.69 -0.65
CA TYR A 54 -0.45 6.55 -1.34
C TYR A 54 0.59 5.73 -2.09
N LEU A 55 0.99 6.23 -3.26
CA LEU A 55 2.02 5.65 -4.10
C LEU A 55 3.10 6.69 -4.37
N VAL A 56 4.31 6.45 -3.86
CA VAL A 56 5.46 7.35 -4.03
C VAL A 56 6.61 6.60 -4.71
N PHE A 57 7.24 7.26 -5.68
CA PHE A 57 8.46 6.77 -6.33
C PHE A 57 9.65 7.56 -5.80
N ASP A 58 10.55 6.88 -5.08
CA ASP A 58 11.77 7.47 -4.52
C ASP A 58 12.96 7.14 -5.43
N THR A 59 13.64 8.17 -5.93
CA THR A 59 14.78 8.06 -6.85
C THR A 59 16.11 8.28 -6.15
N ARG A 60 16.12 8.59 -4.84
CA ARG A 60 17.35 8.87 -4.08
C ARG A 60 18.24 7.63 -4.00
N PRO A 61 19.55 7.76 -4.24
CA PRO A 61 20.47 6.64 -4.11
C PRO A 61 20.71 6.27 -2.64
N GLY A 62 20.70 4.97 -2.33
CA GLY A 62 21.32 4.42 -1.13
C GLY A 62 20.67 4.75 0.23
N LYS A 63 19.62 5.56 0.28
CA LYS A 63 18.85 5.84 1.51
C LYS A 63 17.54 5.08 1.48
N ASN A 64 17.24 4.34 2.55
CA ASN A 64 15.99 3.60 2.66
C ASN A 64 15.35 3.86 4.03
N LEU A 65 14.07 4.23 4.01
CA LEU A 65 13.17 4.24 5.19
C LEU A 65 13.46 5.35 6.21
N ASP A 66 13.78 6.55 5.73
CA ASP A 66 13.97 7.74 6.59
C ASP A 66 12.68 8.53 6.85
N GLY A 67 11.54 8.02 6.36
CA GLY A 67 10.24 8.68 6.48
C GLY A 67 10.04 9.88 5.57
N ASN A 68 11.03 10.34 4.79
CA ASN A 68 10.89 11.54 3.96
C ASN A 68 9.81 11.42 2.87
N TRP A 69 9.48 10.20 2.45
CA TRP A 69 8.37 9.92 1.56
C TRP A 69 7.02 10.42 2.11
N THR A 70 6.87 10.56 3.43
CA THR A 70 5.64 11.06 4.07
C THR A 70 5.33 12.52 3.70
N LEU A 71 6.36 13.29 3.32
CA LEU A 71 6.21 14.68 2.87
C LEU A 71 5.56 14.79 1.48
N HIS A 72 5.40 13.66 0.78
CA HIS A 72 4.81 13.57 -0.55
C HIS A 72 3.45 12.84 -0.54
N ILE A 73 2.83 12.68 0.64
CA ILE A 73 1.45 12.18 0.74
C ILE A 73 0.49 13.33 0.44
N ASP A 74 0.33 13.62 -0.84
CA ASP A 74 -0.68 14.55 -1.35
C ASP A 74 -1.09 14.11 -2.76
N GLU A 75 -2.03 14.81 -3.38
CA GLU A 75 -2.33 14.65 -4.80
C GLU A 75 -1.09 15.03 -5.65
N PRO A 76 -0.67 14.20 -6.62
CA PRO A 76 -1.40 13.07 -7.21
C PRO A 76 -1.03 11.69 -6.63
N ASN A 77 -0.23 11.61 -5.57
CA ASN A 77 0.23 10.38 -4.91
C ASN A 77 -0.84 9.65 -4.12
N MET A 78 -1.93 10.32 -3.79
CA MET A 78 -2.98 9.79 -2.95
C MET A 78 -4.17 9.25 -3.74
N LEU A 79 -4.82 8.20 -3.22
CA LEU A 79 -6.10 7.73 -3.71
C LEU A 79 -7.05 7.44 -2.55
N HIS A 80 -8.19 8.11 -2.53
CA HIS A 80 -9.16 8.03 -1.45
C HIS A 80 -10.13 6.83 -1.52
N PHE A 81 -10.39 6.31 -0.33
CA PHE A 81 -11.30 5.23 0.07
C PHE A 81 -12.06 5.62 1.36
N PRO A 82 -12.96 6.62 1.33
CA PRO A 82 -13.66 7.08 2.53
C PRO A 82 -14.44 5.98 3.27
N ARG A 83 -14.86 4.93 2.54
CA ARG A 83 -15.54 3.76 3.12
C ARG A 83 -14.65 2.91 4.02
N TRP A 84 -13.32 3.06 3.96
CA TRP A 84 -12.40 2.40 4.87
C TRP A 84 -12.54 2.99 6.28
N CYS A 85 -12.57 4.32 6.41
CA CYS A 85 -12.82 4.99 7.70
C CYS A 85 -14.17 4.59 8.28
N ASP A 86 -15.24 4.64 7.47
CA ASP A 86 -16.58 4.23 7.91
C ASP A 86 -16.57 2.78 8.43
N PHE A 87 -15.85 1.88 7.74
CA PHE A 87 -15.76 0.48 8.13
C PHE A 87 -15.01 0.33 9.46
N TYR A 88 -13.90 1.04 9.60
CA TYR A 88 -13.10 1.11 10.81
C TYR A 88 -13.91 1.64 12.00
N GLU A 89 -14.58 2.78 11.84
CA GLU A 89 -15.41 3.40 12.87
C GLU A 89 -16.48 2.42 13.37
N LYS A 90 -17.20 1.74 12.45
CA LYS A 90 -18.22 0.77 12.85
C LYS A 90 -17.63 -0.44 13.58
N ALA A 91 -16.48 -0.94 13.16
CA ALA A 91 -15.79 -2.01 13.88
C ALA A 91 -15.34 -1.53 15.28
N CYS A 92 -14.81 -0.32 15.39
CA CYS A 92 -14.39 0.31 16.65
C CYS A 92 -15.56 0.56 17.62
N ASP A 93 -16.74 0.89 17.12
CA ASP A 93 -18.00 0.98 17.88
C ASP A 93 -18.50 -0.37 18.42
N GLY A 94 -17.82 -1.47 18.12
CA GLY A 94 -18.24 -2.81 18.52
C GLY A 94 -19.36 -3.40 17.65
N LYS A 95 -19.66 -2.79 16.50
CA LYS A 95 -20.69 -3.29 15.58
C LYS A 95 -20.12 -4.40 14.72
N THR A 96 -20.94 -5.40 14.40
CA THR A 96 -20.57 -6.40 13.41
C THR A 96 -20.44 -5.78 12.02
N VAL A 97 -19.29 -6.01 11.39
CA VAL A 97 -19.01 -5.62 10.02
C VAL A 97 -18.76 -6.86 9.16
N THR A 98 -18.95 -6.70 7.85
CA THR A 98 -18.73 -7.76 6.86
C THR A 98 -17.67 -7.29 5.89
N LEU A 99 -16.60 -8.05 5.77
CA LEU A 99 -15.50 -7.81 4.85
C LEU A 99 -15.52 -8.88 3.77
N ILE A 100 -15.50 -8.48 2.51
CA ILE A 100 -15.16 -9.36 1.40
C ILE A 100 -13.69 -9.12 1.09
N LEU A 101 -12.88 -10.17 1.24
CA LEU A 101 -11.45 -10.16 0.91
C LEU A 101 -11.25 -10.11 -0.62
N ASP A 102 -10.02 -9.91 -1.06
CA ASP A 102 -9.72 -9.79 -2.49
C ASP A 102 -9.86 -11.12 -3.25
N ASP A 103 -9.80 -12.26 -2.56
CA ASP A 103 -10.12 -13.59 -3.09
C ASP A 103 -11.63 -13.91 -3.11
N GLY A 104 -12.47 -12.98 -2.64
CA GLY A 104 -13.93 -13.14 -2.53
C GLY A 104 -14.39 -13.80 -1.23
N THR A 105 -13.48 -14.24 -0.35
CA THR A 105 -13.81 -14.81 0.95
C THR A 105 -14.56 -13.78 1.80
N VAL A 106 -15.67 -14.20 2.42
CA VAL A 106 -16.51 -13.33 3.25
C VAL A 106 -16.19 -13.55 4.73
N LYS A 107 -15.70 -12.52 5.41
CA LYS A 107 -15.51 -12.50 6.86
C LYS A 107 -16.57 -11.66 7.55
N LYS A 108 -17.18 -12.20 8.61
CA LYS A 108 -17.97 -11.43 9.56
C LYS A 108 -17.11 -11.15 10.77
N LEU A 109 -16.81 -9.88 11.00
CA LEU A 109 -15.98 -9.41 12.10
C LEU A 109 -16.93 -8.81 13.14
N ASP A 110 -16.92 -9.35 14.34
CA ASP A 110 -17.70 -8.79 15.45
C ASP A 110 -16.89 -7.69 16.18
N GLY A 111 -17.53 -7.06 17.17
CA GLY A 111 -16.92 -5.97 17.91
C GLY A 111 -15.69 -6.34 18.78
N THR A 112 -15.29 -7.61 18.79
CA THR A 112 -14.15 -8.14 19.58
C THR A 112 -12.88 -8.31 18.77
N VAL A 113 -12.93 -8.14 17.45
CA VAL A 113 -11.75 -8.15 16.58
C VAL A 113 -10.72 -7.16 17.11
N ASN A 114 -9.45 -7.56 17.13
CA ASN A 114 -8.40 -6.72 17.70
C ASN A 114 -8.29 -5.42 16.90
N LYS A 115 -8.78 -4.33 17.50
CA LYS A 115 -8.83 -3.00 16.91
C LYS A 115 -7.45 -2.37 16.78
N LEU A 116 -6.44 -2.97 17.41
CA LEU A 116 -5.08 -2.47 17.46
C LEU A 116 -4.10 -3.60 17.11
N ALA A 117 -3.56 -3.59 15.89
CA ALA A 117 -2.29 -4.26 15.63
C ALA A 117 -1.20 -3.51 16.41
N LEU A 118 -0.94 -3.90 17.65
CA LEU A 118 0.16 -3.31 18.43
C LEU A 118 1.53 -3.76 17.91
N ARG A 119 1.59 -4.88 17.17
CA ARG A 119 2.78 -5.43 16.51
C ARG A 119 2.40 -6.28 15.29
N SER A 120 3.32 -6.35 14.32
CA SER A 120 3.23 -7.29 13.21
C SER A 120 3.02 -8.72 13.70
N GLY A 121 2.05 -9.43 13.12
CA GLY A 121 1.75 -10.84 13.44
C GLY A 121 0.41 -11.09 14.14
N ASP A 122 -0.37 -10.05 14.46
CA ASP A 122 -1.77 -10.24 14.84
C ASP A 122 -2.63 -10.39 13.59
N GLU A 123 -2.87 -11.64 13.17
CA GLU A 123 -3.64 -11.99 11.96
C GLU A 123 -5.09 -11.48 12.00
N ASP A 124 -5.59 -11.11 13.18
CA ASP A 124 -6.95 -10.63 13.35
C ASP A 124 -7.05 -9.10 13.34
N ALA A 125 -5.93 -8.36 13.28
CA ALA A 125 -5.99 -6.92 13.21
C ALA A 125 -6.56 -6.41 11.87
N LEU A 126 -7.41 -5.38 11.94
CA LEU A 126 -8.10 -4.84 10.77
C LEU A 126 -7.13 -4.37 9.66
N ASP A 127 -6.01 -3.77 10.03
CA ASP A 127 -4.97 -3.29 9.10
C ASP A 127 -4.39 -4.41 8.23
N VAL A 128 -4.31 -5.64 8.76
CA VAL A 128 -3.74 -6.79 8.04
C VAL A 128 -4.55 -7.10 6.79
N TYR A 129 -5.87 -6.94 6.82
CA TYR A 129 -6.70 -7.22 5.64
C TYR A 129 -6.45 -6.24 4.50
N PHE A 130 -6.27 -4.95 4.80
CA PHE A 130 -5.91 -3.95 3.80
C PHE A 130 -4.50 -4.21 3.28
N ALA A 131 -3.56 -4.45 4.19
CA ALA A 131 -2.16 -4.66 3.87
C ALA A 131 -1.91 -5.91 3.01
N GLU A 132 -2.55 -7.04 3.33
CA GLU A 132 -2.42 -8.28 2.57
C GLU A 132 -3.02 -8.15 1.16
N MET A 133 -4.13 -7.41 1.00
CA MET A 133 -4.67 -7.09 -0.33
C MET A 133 -3.69 -6.25 -1.17
N LEU A 134 -3.09 -5.21 -0.57
CA LEU A 134 -2.09 -4.36 -1.25
C LEU A 134 -0.83 -5.17 -1.61
N LYS A 135 -0.42 -6.08 -0.72
CA LYS A 135 0.72 -6.97 -0.91
C LYS A 135 0.49 -7.96 -2.03
N ALA A 136 -0.66 -8.62 -2.05
CA ALA A 136 -1.05 -9.49 -3.15
C ALA A 136 -1.01 -8.73 -4.47
N LEU A 137 -1.61 -7.53 -4.53
CA LEU A 137 -1.61 -6.70 -5.73
C LEU A 137 -0.19 -6.32 -6.19
N MET A 138 0.67 -5.84 -5.30
CA MET A 138 2.03 -5.44 -5.68
C MET A 138 2.90 -6.62 -6.09
N CYS A 139 2.72 -7.79 -5.46
CA CYS A 139 3.37 -9.03 -5.89
C CYS A 139 2.90 -9.44 -7.29
N GLU A 140 1.59 -9.40 -7.58
CA GLU A 140 1.06 -9.67 -8.92
C GLU A 140 1.70 -8.74 -9.98
N LEU A 141 1.76 -7.44 -9.72
CA LEU A 141 2.35 -6.44 -10.63
C LEU A 141 3.87 -6.59 -10.79
N LYS A 142 4.55 -7.14 -9.78
CA LYS A 142 5.96 -7.51 -9.86
C LYS A 142 6.14 -8.75 -10.75
N GLU A 143 5.34 -9.79 -10.52
CA GLU A 143 5.44 -11.08 -11.19
C GLU A 143 5.05 -11.01 -12.67
N ASP A 144 4.06 -10.18 -13.02
CA ASP A 144 3.64 -9.97 -14.42
C ASP A 144 4.53 -8.97 -15.19
N GLY A 145 5.58 -8.43 -14.55
CA GLY A 145 6.53 -7.49 -15.13
C GLY A 145 6.00 -6.07 -15.31
N THR A 146 4.81 -5.75 -14.78
CA THR A 146 4.24 -4.40 -14.88
C THR A 146 5.10 -3.36 -14.20
N LEU A 147 5.62 -3.64 -12.98
CA LEU A 147 6.53 -2.71 -12.30
C LEU A 147 7.84 -2.51 -13.07
N ALA A 148 8.32 -3.52 -13.81
CA ALA A 148 9.57 -3.46 -14.57
C ALA A 148 9.52 -2.51 -15.78
N LYS A 149 8.33 -2.02 -16.14
CA LYS A 149 8.13 -1.00 -17.19
C LYS A 149 8.63 0.39 -16.78
N LEU A 150 8.77 0.63 -15.47
CA LEU A 150 9.30 1.89 -14.94
C LEU A 150 10.82 2.01 -15.18
N PRO A 151 11.38 3.23 -15.14
CA PRO A 151 12.83 3.44 -15.19
C PRO A 151 13.48 3.05 -13.85
N LEU A 152 13.61 1.74 -13.60
CA LEU A 152 14.12 1.21 -12.34
C LEU A 152 15.65 1.14 -12.27
N ARG A 153 16.19 1.33 -11.07
CA ARG A 153 17.55 0.92 -10.71
C ARG A 153 17.67 -0.61 -10.67
N LYS A 154 18.89 -1.13 -10.80
CA LYS A 154 19.17 -2.59 -10.79
C LYS A 154 18.82 -3.29 -9.47
N ASP A 155 18.78 -2.52 -8.39
CA ASP A 155 18.46 -2.95 -7.03
C ASP A 155 17.15 -2.32 -6.54
N ALA A 156 16.28 -1.90 -7.47
CA ALA A 156 14.97 -1.37 -7.12
C ALA A 156 14.13 -2.38 -6.35
N TYR A 157 13.32 -1.88 -5.42
CA TYR A 157 12.44 -2.69 -4.61
C TYR A 157 11.13 -1.94 -4.34
N PHE A 158 10.10 -2.64 -3.86
CA PHE A 158 8.90 -2.03 -3.32
C PHE A 158 8.67 -2.44 -1.87
N MET A 159 7.81 -1.68 -1.20
CA MET A 159 7.34 -1.98 0.15
C MET A 159 5.92 -1.46 0.37
N ILE A 160 5.32 -1.98 1.43
CA ILE A 160 4.00 -1.65 1.91
C ILE A 160 4.08 -1.27 3.36
N GLU A 161 3.48 -0.14 3.70
CA GLU A 161 3.53 0.45 5.03
C GLU A 161 2.16 1.00 5.41
N GLU A 162 1.70 0.67 6.61
CA GLU A 162 0.60 1.38 7.24
C GLU A 162 1.18 2.66 7.86
N PHE A 163 0.47 3.79 7.70
CA PHE A 163 0.99 5.12 8.04
C PHE A 163 1.44 5.28 9.49
N ASP A 164 0.75 4.67 10.46
CA ASP A 164 1.13 4.66 11.88
C ASP A 164 2.17 3.57 12.22
N GLY A 165 2.70 2.87 11.22
CA GLY A 165 3.74 1.85 11.37
C GLY A 165 3.24 0.51 11.92
N ARG A 166 1.91 0.27 11.89
CA ARG A 166 1.31 -0.98 12.43
C ARG A 166 1.56 -2.19 11.54
N TYR A 167 1.81 -1.94 10.26
CA TYR A 167 2.17 -2.94 9.27
C TYR A 167 3.33 -2.46 8.42
N PHE A 168 4.29 -3.35 8.16
CA PHE A 168 5.39 -3.11 7.24
C PHE A 168 5.77 -4.40 6.53
N TRP A 169 5.82 -4.36 5.19
CA TRP A 169 6.24 -5.50 4.39
C TRP A 169 7.05 -5.07 3.15
N PRO A 170 8.12 -5.80 2.80
CA PRO A 170 8.78 -6.83 3.60
C PRO A 170 9.45 -6.22 4.82
N GLU A 171 9.77 -7.02 5.84
CA GLU A 171 10.56 -6.54 6.98
C GLU A 171 11.81 -5.78 6.53
N ILE A 172 12.21 -4.74 7.27
CA ILE A 172 13.34 -3.84 6.96
C ILE A 172 14.59 -4.61 6.51
N ARG A 173 14.94 -5.70 7.21
CA ARG A 173 16.13 -6.52 6.91
C ARG A 173 16.04 -7.28 5.57
N SER A 174 14.84 -7.47 5.06
CA SER A 174 14.51 -8.25 3.86
C SER A 174 13.88 -7.44 2.73
N VAL A 175 13.68 -6.12 2.91
CA VAL A 175 13.00 -5.27 1.92
C VAL A 175 13.69 -5.32 0.55
N ARG A 176 15.03 -5.29 0.54
CA ARG A 176 15.85 -5.36 -0.67
C ARG A 176 15.91 -6.74 -1.33
N SER A 177 15.47 -7.80 -0.65
CA SER A 177 15.43 -9.15 -1.21
C SER A 177 14.00 -9.54 -1.62
N LYS A 178 13.06 -9.52 -0.68
CA LYS A 178 11.65 -9.88 -0.92
C LYS A 178 10.94 -8.87 -1.80
N GLY A 179 11.19 -7.58 -1.59
CA GLY A 179 10.59 -6.47 -2.35
C GLY A 179 11.29 -6.20 -3.68
N ARG A 180 12.41 -6.88 -3.98
CA ARG A 180 13.21 -6.63 -5.18
C ARG A 180 12.37 -6.76 -6.45
N ILE A 181 12.52 -5.82 -7.36
CA ILE A 181 11.91 -5.85 -8.68
C ILE A 181 13.00 -6.25 -9.68
N LEU A 182 12.76 -7.31 -10.43
CA LEU A 182 13.68 -7.77 -11.48
C LEU A 182 13.31 -7.11 -12.79
N LYS A 183 14.32 -6.66 -13.52
CA LYS A 183 14.19 -6.12 -14.87
C LYS A 183 14.71 -7.15 -15.88
#